data_AF-A0A101WXK9-F1
#
_entry.id   AF-A0A101WXK9-F1
#
_cell.length_a   1.000
_cell.length_b   1.000
_cell.length_c   1.000
_cell.angle_alpha   90.00
_cell.angle_beta   90.00
_cell.angle_gamma   90.00
#
_symmetry.space_group_name_H-M   'P 1'
#
loop_
_entity.id
_entity.type
_entity.pdbx_description
1 polymer ?
#
loop_
_entity_poly.entity_id
_entity_poly.type
_entity_poly.pdbx_seq_one_letter_code
_entity_poly.pdbx_strand_id
1 'polypeptide(L)'
;MPNPTYRIENIVATVNLGVDLDLDKLAERLPAAEYNPEQFPGLILRLQRPKISALIFRTGKMVCTGAKSENELKRAVKELVRLLNEHGADVPLTPEIQVQNIVASGNLHAEVDIEKSALMLENSMYEPEQFPGLIYRMDDPKVVLLIFSSGKIVCTGAKKEVQVRDAVFKIHDVLKDIGALYEEEVSKEEEEV
;
A
#
# COMPACT_ATOMS: atom_id res chain seq x y z
N MET A 1 14.91 -2.25 -24.01
CA MET A 1 14.32 -2.19 -22.67
C MET A 1 12.98 -2.92 -22.59
N PRO A 2 12.84 -3.87 -21.64
CA PRO A 2 11.58 -4.52 -21.30
C PRO A 2 10.58 -3.55 -20.64
N ASN A 3 9.31 -3.95 -20.56
CA ASN A 3 8.27 -3.15 -19.90
C ASN A 3 8.43 -3.16 -18.37
N PRO A 4 8.05 -2.08 -17.67
CA PRO A 4 8.11 -2.04 -16.22
C PRO A 4 7.11 -3.02 -15.58
N THR A 5 7.43 -3.50 -14.37
CA THR A 5 6.56 -4.37 -13.58
C THR A 5 6.21 -3.75 -12.23
N TYR A 6 5.09 -4.18 -11.64
CA TYR A 6 4.68 -3.75 -10.30
C TYR A 6 4.03 -4.88 -9.52
N ARG A 7 4.04 -4.75 -8.19
CA ARG A 7 3.38 -5.66 -7.24
C ARG A 7 2.79 -4.86 -6.10
N ILE A 8 1.53 -5.13 -5.76
CA ILE A 8 0.89 -4.55 -4.58
C ILE A 8 1.52 -5.14 -3.32
N GLU A 9 2.02 -4.27 -2.45
CA GLU A 9 2.63 -4.65 -1.17
C GLU A 9 1.67 -4.46 -0.01
N ASN A 10 0.80 -3.44 -0.08
CA ASN A 10 -0.17 -3.15 0.96
C ASN A 10 -1.38 -2.37 0.43
N ILE A 11 -2.55 -2.66 0.98
CA ILE A 11 -3.78 -1.89 0.82
C ILE A 11 -4.24 -1.45 2.20
N VAL A 12 -4.49 -0.15 2.34
CA VAL A 12 -5.14 0.46 3.50
C VAL A 12 -6.56 0.82 3.11
N ALA A 13 -7.52 0.34 3.88
CA ALA A 13 -8.93 0.60 3.65
C ALA A 13 -9.64 1.00 4.94
N THR A 14 -10.68 1.81 4.80
CA THR A 14 -11.65 2.06 5.86
C THR A 14 -12.90 1.26 5.58
N VAL A 15 -13.52 0.79 6.64
CA VAL A 15 -14.79 0.07 6.61
C VAL A 15 -15.76 0.77 7.54
N ASN A 16 -16.99 1.01 7.09
CA ASN A 16 -18.06 1.47 7.95
C ASN A 16 -18.92 0.28 8.37
N LEU A 17 -18.87 -0.07 9.65
CA LEU A 17 -19.65 -1.18 10.23
C LEU A 17 -21.11 -0.79 10.48
N GLY A 18 -21.48 0.50 10.37
CA GLY A 18 -22.87 0.95 10.42
C GLY A 18 -23.55 0.90 11.79
N VAL A 19 -22.80 0.56 12.85
CA VAL A 19 -23.29 0.48 14.23
C VAL A 19 -22.24 0.99 15.20
N ASP A 20 -22.68 1.58 16.32
CA ASP A 20 -21.78 1.88 17.43
C ASP A 20 -21.40 0.59 18.17
N LEU A 21 -20.17 0.55 18.66
CA LEU A 21 -19.57 -0.62 19.29
C LEU A 21 -19.16 -0.32 20.73
N ASP A 22 -19.56 -1.21 21.63
CA ASP A 22 -19.06 -1.27 23.00
C ASP A 22 -17.71 -2.02 23.00
N LEU A 23 -16.62 -1.28 22.78
CA LEU A 23 -15.27 -1.84 22.69
C LEU A 23 -14.81 -2.49 23.99
N ASP A 24 -15.29 -1.99 25.13
CA ASP A 24 -14.98 -2.53 26.45
C ASP A 24 -15.56 -3.95 26.58
N LYS A 25 -16.85 -4.13 26.27
CA LYS A 25 -17.47 -5.47 26.23
C LYS A 25 -16.86 -6.39 25.17
N LEU A 26 -16.50 -5.85 24.00
CA LEU A 26 -15.87 -6.65 22.95
C LEU A 26 -14.50 -7.15 23.38
N ALA A 27 -13.67 -6.30 24.00
CA ALA A 27 -12.35 -6.69 24.50
C ALA A 27 -12.43 -7.77 25.59
N GLU A 28 -13.43 -7.69 26.48
CA GLU A 28 -13.69 -8.74 27.49
C GLU A 28 -14.03 -10.10 26.86
N ARG A 29 -14.79 -10.08 25.76
CA ARG A 29 -15.29 -11.30 25.10
C ARG A 29 -14.32 -11.86 24.07
N LEU A 30 -13.44 -11.03 23.51
CA LEU A 30 -12.55 -11.37 22.41
C LEU A 30 -11.09 -11.36 22.89
N PRO A 31 -10.53 -12.48 23.37
CA PRO A 31 -9.20 -12.52 23.98
C PRO A 31 -8.06 -12.13 23.04
N ALA A 32 -8.30 -12.20 21.72
CA ALA A 32 -7.33 -11.80 20.71
C ALA A 32 -7.29 -10.27 20.47
N ALA A 33 -8.19 -9.51 21.10
CA ALA A 33 -8.23 -8.05 20.98
C ALA A 33 -7.23 -7.38 21.93
N GLU A 34 -6.45 -6.44 21.40
CA GLU A 34 -5.67 -5.51 22.20
C GLU A 34 -6.47 -4.20 22.33
N TYR A 35 -6.87 -3.82 23.54
CA TYR A 35 -7.61 -2.58 23.78
C TYR A 35 -7.17 -1.90 25.08
N ASN A 36 -6.62 -0.70 24.94
CA ASN A 36 -6.29 0.19 26.04
C ASN A 36 -6.61 1.64 25.62
N PRO A 37 -7.80 2.17 25.96
CA PRO A 37 -8.25 3.48 25.50
C PRO A 37 -7.40 4.66 25.99
N GLU A 38 -6.61 4.48 27.05
CA GLU A 38 -5.66 5.50 27.53
C GLU A 38 -4.43 5.64 26.60
N GLN A 39 -4.04 4.55 25.92
CA GLN A 39 -2.93 4.54 24.97
C GLN A 39 -3.39 4.75 23.53
N PHE A 40 -4.49 4.10 23.13
CA PHE A 40 -5.04 4.19 21.79
C PHE A 40 -6.57 4.00 21.83
N PRO A 41 -7.37 4.92 21.23
CA PRO A 41 -8.82 4.91 21.38
C PRO A 41 -9.54 3.77 20.63
N GLY A 42 -8.83 3.00 19.81
CA GLY A 42 -9.41 1.89 19.04
C GLY A 42 -9.03 0.52 19.62
N LEU A 43 -9.90 -0.46 19.39
CA LEU A 43 -9.63 -1.87 19.61
C LEU A 43 -8.82 -2.41 18.43
N ILE A 44 -7.77 -3.17 18.72
CA ILE A 44 -6.85 -3.69 17.72
C ILE A 44 -7.05 -5.21 17.58
N LEU A 45 -7.25 -5.67 16.35
CA LEU A 45 -7.32 -7.10 16.02
C LEU A 45 -6.31 -7.46 14.94
N ARG A 46 -5.76 -8.68 15.05
CA ARG A 46 -4.79 -9.21 14.09
C ARG A 46 -5.21 -10.60 13.63
N LEU A 47 -5.53 -10.71 12.34
CA LEU A 47 -5.68 -12.00 11.67
C LEU A 47 -4.31 -12.50 11.24
N GLN A 48 -4.07 -13.81 11.37
CA GLN A 48 -2.80 -14.42 10.97
C GLN A 48 -2.79 -14.85 9.50
N ARG A 49 -3.95 -15.25 8.96
CA ARG A 49 -4.11 -15.73 7.58
C ARG A 49 -5.47 -15.28 7.02
N PRO A 50 -5.52 -14.24 6.18
CA PRO A 50 -4.42 -13.36 5.77
C PRO A 50 -3.86 -12.51 6.93
N LYS A 51 -2.60 -12.04 6.81
CA LYS A 51 -1.97 -11.21 7.84
C LYS A 51 -2.53 -9.78 7.76
N ILE A 52 -3.60 -9.54 8.53
CA ILE A 52 -4.35 -8.28 8.51
C ILE A 52 -4.40 -7.70 9.91
N SER A 53 -4.12 -6.41 10.02
CA SER A 53 -4.39 -5.63 11.22
C SER A 53 -5.64 -4.77 11.02
N ALA A 54 -6.57 -4.86 11.96
CA ALA A 54 -7.77 -4.04 12.01
C ALA A 54 -7.74 -3.14 13.25
N LEU A 55 -8.02 -1.86 13.06
CA LEU A 55 -8.24 -0.89 14.14
C LEU A 55 -9.72 -0.52 14.13
N ILE A 56 -10.43 -0.81 15.20
CA ILE A 56 -11.89 -0.68 15.29
C ILE A 56 -12.22 0.39 16.33
N PHE A 57 -13.04 1.36 15.96
CA PHE A 57 -13.41 2.47 16.82
C PHE A 57 -14.85 2.32 17.32
N ARG A 58 -15.17 2.95 18.46
CA ARG A 58 -16.53 2.94 19.05
C ARG A 58 -17.62 3.39 18.07
N THR A 59 -17.28 4.24 17.10
CA THR A 59 -18.20 4.74 16.07
C THR A 59 -18.56 3.74 14.97
N GLY A 60 -18.07 2.49 15.06
CA GLY A 60 -18.20 1.50 13.99
C GLY A 60 -17.27 1.74 12.80
N LYS A 61 -16.42 2.77 12.84
CA LYS A 61 -15.35 2.90 11.84
C LYS A 61 -14.29 1.84 12.11
N MET A 62 -13.85 1.16 11.06
CA MET A 62 -12.75 0.22 11.10
C MET A 62 -11.69 0.59 10.05
N VAL A 63 -10.41 0.48 10.38
CA VAL A 63 -9.29 0.65 9.45
C VAL A 63 -8.58 -0.68 9.31
N CYS A 64 -8.48 -1.19 8.09
CA CYS A 64 -7.79 -2.44 7.76
C CYS A 64 -6.50 -2.16 6.98
N THR A 65 -5.42 -2.84 7.34
CA THR A 65 -4.12 -2.78 6.65
C THR A 65 -3.49 -4.18 6.59
N GLY A 66 -2.64 -4.41 5.58
CA GLY A 66 -1.88 -5.65 5.37
C GLY A 66 -2.31 -6.45 4.14
N ALA A 67 -3.45 -6.13 3.52
CA ALA A 67 -3.93 -6.88 2.36
C ALA A 67 -3.09 -6.57 1.12
N LYS A 68 -2.83 -7.58 0.28
CA LYS A 68 -2.08 -7.44 -0.98
C LYS A 68 -2.97 -7.47 -2.22
N SER A 69 -4.27 -7.64 -2.03
CA SER A 69 -5.28 -7.56 -3.11
C SER A 69 -6.64 -7.14 -2.56
N GLU A 70 -7.49 -6.58 -3.41
CA GLU A 70 -8.87 -6.26 -3.02
C GLU A 70 -9.68 -7.49 -2.60
N ASN A 71 -9.40 -8.65 -3.21
CA ASN A 71 -10.07 -9.90 -2.85
C ASN A 71 -9.68 -10.39 -1.46
N GLU A 72 -8.40 -10.28 -1.11
CA GLU A 72 -7.90 -10.58 0.24
C GLU A 72 -8.52 -9.64 1.28
N LEU A 73 -8.56 -8.33 0.98
CA LEU A 73 -9.22 -7.33 1.83
C LEU A 73 -10.69 -7.67 2.08
N LYS A 74 -11.46 -7.98 1.02
CA LYS A 74 -12.89 -8.34 1.15
C LYS A 74 -13.10 -9.58 2.01
N ARG A 75 -12.25 -10.61 1.86
CA ARG A 75 -12.31 -11.82 2.69
C ARG A 75 -12.00 -11.52 4.15
N ALA A 76 -10.93 -10.77 4.41
CA ALA A 76 -10.53 -10.38 5.76
C ALA A 76 -11.61 -9.55 6.47
N VAL A 77 -12.22 -8.58 5.78
CA VAL A 77 -13.32 -7.79 6.35
C VAL A 77 -14.51 -8.68 6.70
N LYS A 78 -14.86 -9.64 5.85
CA LYS A 78 -15.94 -10.59 6.13
C LYS A 78 -15.65 -11.48 7.34
N GLU A 79 -14.40 -11.93 7.50
CA GLU A 79 -13.97 -12.70 8.67
C GLU A 79 -14.00 -11.87 9.95
N LEU A 80 -13.52 -10.62 9.90
CA LEU A 80 -13.59 -9.68 11.03
C LEU A 80 -15.03 -9.41 11.46
N VAL A 81 -15.94 -9.16 10.53
CA VAL A 81 -17.37 -8.95 10.84
C VAL A 81 -17.97 -10.17 11.52
N ARG A 82 -17.68 -11.38 11.02
CA ARG A 82 -18.15 -12.62 11.65
C ARG A 82 -17.61 -12.76 13.06
N LEU A 83 -16.32 -12.53 13.26
CA LEU A 83 -15.67 -12.59 14.56
C LEU A 83 -16.30 -11.60 15.55
N LEU A 84 -16.57 -10.36 15.13
CA LEU A 84 -17.24 -9.37 15.97
C LEU A 84 -18.64 -9.84 16.36
N ASN A 85 -19.42 -10.37 15.41
CA ASN A 85 -20.79 -10.83 15.68
C ASN A 85 -20.84 -12.07 16.58
N GLU A 86 -19.90 -13.01 16.43
CA GLU A 86 -19.76 -14.17 17.31
C GLU A 86 -19.52 -13.77 18.77
N HIS A 87 -18.93 -12.59 19.00
CA HIS A 87 -18.64 -12.05 20.33
C HIS A 87 -19.66 -10.99 20.77
N GLY A 88 -20.80 -10.90 20.07
CA GLY A 88 -21.96 -10.12 20.47
C GLY A 88 -22.00 -8.69 19.94
N ALA A 89 -21.25 -8.38 18.88
CA ALA A 89 -21.57 -7.22 18.05
C ALA A 89 -22.80 -7.53 17.15
N ASP A 90 -23.51 -6.49 16.71
CA ASP A 90 -24.64 -6.59 15.78
C ASP A 90 -24.31 -5.86 14.47
N VAL A 91 -23.24 -6.29 13.81
CA VAL A 91 -22.70 -5.65 12.60
C VAL A 91 -23.34 -6.27 11.34
N PRO A 92 -23.78 -5.47 10.35
CA PRO A 92 -24.22 -5.94 9.05
C PRO A 92 -23.15 -6.77 8.32
N LEU A 93 -23.56 -7.87 7.68
CA LEU A 93 -22.65 -8.81 7.00
C LEU A 93 -21.95 -8.23 5.76
N THR A 94 -22.45 -7.12 5.22
CA THR A 94 -21.94 -6.46 4.02
C THR A 94 -21.61 -5.00 4.32
N PRO A 95 -20.55 -4.72 5.09
CA PRO A 95 -20.17 -3.34 5.37
C PRO A 95 -19.57 -2.66 4.13
N GLU A 96 -19.65 -1.34 4.09
CA GLU A 96 -19.07 -0.54 3.01
C GLU A 96 -17.55 -0.47 3.18
N ILE A 97 -16.80 -0.88 2.15
CA ILE A 97 -15.33 -0.86 2.12
C ILE A 97 -14.87 0.24 1.17
N GLN A 98 -14.01 1.12 1.67
CA GLN A 98 -13.39 2.19 0.88
C GLN A 98 -11.86 2.09 0.96
N VAL A 99 -11.21 1.87 -0.19
CA VAL A 99 -9.74 1.91 -0.28
C VAL A 99 -9.25 3.34 -0.10
N GLN A 100 -8.35 3.54 0.85
CA GLN A 100 -7.77 4.84 1.16
C GLN A 100 -6.39 5.02 0.55
N ASN A 101 -5.60 3.94 0.51
CA ASN A 101 -4.27 3.95 -0.08
C ASN A 101 -3.85 2.56 -0.56
N ILE A 102 -3.08 2.52 -1.63
CA ILE A 102 -2.39 1.35 -2.14
C ILE A 102 -0.90 1.69 -2.20
N VAL A 103 -0.08 0.79 -1.63
CA VAL A 103 1.38 0.83 -1.73
C VAL A 103 1.82 -0.32 -2.62
N ALA A 104 2.63 -0.02 -3.61
CA ALA A 104 3.18 -1.01 -4.54
C ALA A 104 4.68 -0.83 -4.68
N SER A 105 5.38 -1.95 -4.86
CA SER A 105 6.75 -1.95 -5.38
C SER A 105 6.70 -2.12 -6.89
N GLY A 106 7.76 -1.73 -7.58
CA GLY A 106 7.92 -1.98 -9.01
C GLY A 106 9.37 -2.01 -9.43
N ASN A 107 9.59 -2.41 -10.68
CA ASN A 107 10.89 -2.43 -11.32
C ASN A 107 10.76 -1.86 -12.75
N LEU A 108 11.57 -0.86 -13.07
CA LEU A 108 11.67 -0.27 -14.40
C LEU A 108 12.51 -1.15 -15.36
N HIS A 109 13.26 -2.12 -14.82
CA HIS A 109 14.14 -3.02 -15.55
C HIS A 109 15.20 -2.28 -16.38
N ALA A 110 15.70 -1.20 -15.79
CA ALA A 110 16.73 -0.31 -16.31
C ALA A 110 17.32 0.47 -15.14
N GLU A 111 18.61 0.78 -15.19
CA GLU A 111 19.19 1.73 -14.25
C GLU A 111 18.70 3.16 -14.55
N VAL A 112 18.61 3.98 -13.50
CA VAL A 112 18.08 5.35 -13.57
C VAL A 112 19.18 6.36 -13.24
N ASP A 113 19.39 7.31 -14.13
CA ASP A 113 20.17 8.51 -13.88
C ASP A 113 19.41 9.44 -12.95
N ILE A 114 19.62 9.30 -11.64
CA ILE A 114 18.87 10.05 -10.63
C ILE A 114 19.16 11.56 -10.70
N GLU A 115 20.42 11.94 -10.91
CA GLU A 115 20.84 13.35 -11.01
C GLU A 115 20.19 14.03 -12.21
N LYS A 116 20.24 13.39 -13.38
CA LYS A 116 19.57 13.90 -14.58
C LYS A 116 18.06 13.96 -14.41
N SER A 117 17.47 12.93 -13.79
CA SER A 117 16.04 12.90 -13.50
C SER A 117 15.63 14.05 -12.57
N ALA A 118 16.42 14.33 -11.53
CA ALA A 118 16.18 15.44 -10.60
C ALA A 118 16.22 16.81 -11.31
N LEU A 119 17.15 16.97 -12.25
CA LEU A 119 17.29 18.20 -13.03
C LEU A 119 16.13 18.42 -14.01
N MET A 120 15.60 17.34 -14.60
CA MET A 120 14.63 17.43 -15.70
C MET A 120 13.16 17.30 -15.26
N LEU A 121 12.88 16.76 -14.08
CA LEU A 121 11.53 16.57 -13.57
C LEU A 121 11.11 17.71 -12.62
N GLU A 122 10.13 18.52 -13.04
CA GLU A 122 9.67 19.73 -12.31
C GLU A 122 9.05 19.45 -10.92
N ASN A 123 8.65 18.21 -10.63
CA ASN A 123 8.04 17.78 -9.37
C ASN A 123 8.86 16.70 -8.64
N SER A 124 10.19 16.79 -8.75
CA SER A 124 11.12 15.86 -8.12
C SER A 124 11.91 16.49 -6.98
N MET A 125 12.35 15.65 -6.03
CA MET A 125 13.25 16.02 -4.95
C MET A 125 14.27 14.90 -4.77
N TYR A 126 15.56 15.25 -4.81
CA TYR A 126 16.65 14.33 -4.58
C TYR A 126 17.69 14.98 -3.67
N GLU A 127 17.85 14.41 -2.49
CA GLU A 127 18.77 14.86 -1.44
C GLU A 127 19.46 13.61 -0.87
N PRO A 128 20.51 13.08 -1.52
CA PRO A 128 21.07 11.75 -1.22
C PRO A 128 21.53 11.57 0.24
N GLU A 129 21.96 12.66 0.87
CA GLU A 129 22.34 12.69 2.29
C GLU A 129 21.15 12.50 3.25
N GLN A 130 19.92 12.78 2.79
CA GLN A 130 18.69 12.63 3.56
C GLN A 130 17.92 11.36 3.15
N PHE A 131 17.88 11.04 1.86
CA PHE A 131 17.16 9.90 1.33
C PHE A 131 17.80 9.43 0.00
N PRO A 132 18.09 8.11 -0.16
CA PRO A 132 18.86 7.61 -1.31
C PRO A 132 18.10 7.56 -2.64
N GLY A 133 16.78 7.79 -2.65
CA GLY A 133 15.96 7.75 -3.87
C GLY A 133 15.46 9.13 -4.29
N LEU A 134 15.05 9.28 -5.54
CA LEU A 134 14.33 10.45 -6.03
C LEU A 134 12.85 10.34 -5.67
N ILE A 135 12.32 11.40 -5.05
CA ILE A 135 10.91 11.51 -4.71
C ILE A 135 10.24 12.30 -5.83
N TYR A 136 9.40 11.64 -6.62
CA TYR A 136 8.64 12.26 -7.69
C TYR A 136 7.15 12.33 -7.34
N ARG A 137 6.55 13.51 -7.42
CA ARG A 137 5.12 13.73 -7.20
C ARG A 137 4.41 13.82 -8.55
N MET A 138 3.63 12.81 -8.87
CA MET A 138 2.84 12.75 -10.09
C MET A 138 1.43 13.30 -9.79
N ASP A 139 0.95 14.21 -10.63
CA ASP A 139 -0.37 14.81 -10.46
C ASP A 139 -1.51 13.94 -11.02
N ASP A 140 -1.24 13.21 -12.10
CA ASP A 140 -2.21 12.33 -12.75
C ASP A 140 -1.60 10.98 -13.19
N PRO A 141 -1.95 9.86 -12.54
CA PRO A 141 -2.75 9.81 -11.31
C PRO A 141 -2.01 10.46 -10.14
N LYS A 142 -2.76 11.00 -9.17
CA LYS A 142 -2.20 11.68 -7.99
C LYS A 142 -1.49 10.69 -7.06
N VAL A 143 -0.18 10.50 -7.25
CA VAL A 143 0.65 9.53 -6.50
C VAL A 143 2.05 10.10 -6.20
N VAL A 144 2.77 9.43 -5.31
CA VAL A 144 4.19 9.68 -5.04
C VAL A 144 4.97 8.43 -5.42
N LEU A 145 6.04 8.63 -6.19
CA LEU A 145 6.98 7.61 -6.61
C LEU A 145 8.31 7.85 -5.90
N LEU A 146 8.85 6.81 -5.28
CA LEU A 146 10.23 6.76 -4.81
C LEU A 146 11.01 5.96 -5.84
N ILE A 147 12.00 6.57 -6.50
CA ILE A 147 12.73 5.99 -7.63
C ILE A 147 14.19 5.82 -7.20
N PHE A 148 14.73 4.61 -7.32
CA PHE A 148 16.11 4.31 -6.96
C PHE A 148 16.96 4.14 -8.22
N SER A 149 18.26 4.40 -8.14
CA SER A 149 19.21 4.24 -9.26
C SER A 149 19.16 2.83 -9.88
N SER A 150 18.88 1.81 -9.08
CA SER A 150 18.68 0.41 -9.53
C SER A 150 17.43 0.15 -10.40
N GLY A 151 16.61 1.16 -10.71
CA GLY A 151 15.33 0.96 -11.41
C GLY A 151 14.18 0.47 -10.54
N LYS A 152 14.45 0.08 -9.29
CA LYS A 152 13.40 -0.20 -8.31
C LYS A 152 12.59 1.06 -8.02
N ILE A 153 11.29 0.89 -7.85
CA ILE A 153 10.36 1.97 -7.50
C ILE A 153 9.42 1.56 -6.38
N VAL A 154 8.95 2.54 -5.62
CA VAL A 154 7.81 2.42 -4.70
C VAL A 154 6.76 3.45 -5.08
N CYS A 155 5.53 2.99 -5.32
CA CYS A 155 4.38 3.82 -5.63
C CYS A 155 3.42 3.85 -4.44
N THR A 156 3.01 5.05 -4.00
CA THR A 156 2.02 5.24 -2.92
C THR A 156 1.08 6.41 -3.23
N GLY A 157 -0.12 6.40 -2.66
CA GLY A 157 -1.15 7.44 -2.84
C GLY A 157 -2.31 7.02 -3.75
N ALA A 158 -2.16 5.91 -4.48
CA ALA A 158 -3.21 5.38 -5.35
C ALA A 158 -4.39 4.82 -4.54
N LYS A 159 -5.60 4.89 -5.08
CA LYS A 159 -6.82 4.28 -4.49
C LYS A 159 -7.38 3.13 -5.31
N LYS A 160 -6.86 2.93 -6.52
CA LYS A 160 -7.21 1.84 -7.43
C LYS A 160 -5.93 1.27 -8.02
N GLU A 161 -5.89 -0.05 -8.23
CA GLU A 161 -4.71 -0.71 -8.81
C GLU A 161 -4.35 -0.17 -10.20
N VAL A 162 -5.36 0.20 -11.01
CA VAL A 162 -5.15 0.81 -12.32
C VAL A 162 -4.29 2.08 -12.25
N GLN A 163 -4.43 2.88 -11.19
CA GLN A 163 -3.63 4.09 -10.99
C GLN A 163 -2.17 3.76 -10.67
N VAL A 164 -1.91 2.65 -9.97
CA VAL A 164 -0.54 2.18 -9.74
C VAL A 164 0.09 1.80 -11.07
N ARG A 165 -0.59 0.97 -11.86
CA ARG A 165 -0.11 0.57 -13.19
C ARG A 165 0.18 1.81 -14.04
N ASP A 166 -0.80 2.69 -14.19
CA ASP A 166 -0.66 3.85 -15.07
C ASP A 166 0.48 4.77 -14.61
N ALA A 167 0.68 4.96 -13.29
CA ALA A 167 1.81 5.72 -12.77
C ALA A 167 3.17 5.08 -13.09
N VAL A 168 3.30 3.77 -12.88
CA VAL A 168 4.53 3.01 -13.14
C VAL A 168 4.92 3.06 -14.61
N PHE A 169 3.96 2.88 -15.51
CA PHE A 169 4.20 2.96 -16.95
C PHE A 169 4.50 4.39 -17.40
N LYS A 170 3.77 5.38 -16.88
CA LYS A 170 3.98 6.79 -17.22
C LYS A 170 5.36 7.28 -16.80
N ILE A 171 5.85 6.93 -15.60
CA ILE A 171 7.19 7.35 -15.17
C ILE A 171 8.29 6.66 -15.97
N HIS A 172 8.10 5.39 -16.32
CA HIS A 172 9.02 4.67 -17.21
C HIS A 172 9.19 5.42 -18.55
N ASP A 173 8.07 5.80 -19.19
CA ASP A 173 8.10 6.48 -20.48
C ASP A 173 8.72 7.88 -20.37
N VAL A 174 8.39 8.63 -19.31
CA VAL A 174 9.00 9.95 -19.04
C VAL A 174 10.52 9.84 -18.87
N LEU A 175 11.00 8.88 -18.06
CA LEU A 175 12.44 8.69 -17.83
C LEU A 175 13.16 8.25 -19.11
N LYS A 176 12.50 7.44 -19.95
CA LYS A 176 13.00 7.04 -21.25
C LYS A 176 13.13 8.24 -22.20
N ASP A 177 12.11 9.10 -22.26
CA ASP A 177 12.07 10.25 -23.17
C ASP A 177 13.14 11.29 -22.82
N ILE A 178 13.44 11.49 -21.54
CA ILE A 178 14.54 12.35 -21.10
C ILE A 178 15.91 11.66 -21.21
N GLY A 179 15.96 10.39 -21.61
CA GLY A 179 17.19 9.60 -21.72
C GLY A 179 17.89 9.39 -20.37
N ALA A 180 17.11 9.16 -19.31
CA ALA A 180 17.60 8.87 -17.96
C ALA A 180 17.55 7.38 -17.61
N LEU A 181 17.24 6.50 -18.57
CA LEU A 181 17.27 5.06 -18.40
C LEU A 181 18.48 4.45 -19.15
N TYR A 182 19.17 3.52 -18.50
CA TYR A 182 20.25 2.71 -19.08
C TYR A 182 19.91 1.23 -18.99
N GLU A 183 20.20 0.44 -20.04
CA GLU A 183 19.96 -1.00 -20.00
C GLU A 183 20.86 -1.64 -18.94
N GLU A 184 20.30 -2.52 -18.11
CA GLU A 184 21.12 -3.38 -17.26
C GLU A 184 22.06 -4.18 -18.19
N GLU A 185 23.38 -3.96 -18.08
CA GLU A 185 24.34 -4.87 -18.68
C GLU A 185 24.13 -6.24 -18.04
N VAL A 186 23.50 -7.16 -18.79
CA VAL A 186 23.40 -8.55 -18.36
C VAL A 186 24.84 -9.08 -18.31
N SER A 187 25.40 -9.18 -17.11
CA SER A 187 26.66 -9.89 -16.88
C SER A 187 26.47 -11.32 -17.36
N LYS A 188 27.09 -11.66 -18.50
CA LYS A 188 27.07 -12.99 -19.13
C LYS A 188 27.89 -14.03 -18.35
N GLU A 189 27.75 -14.10 -17.03
CA GLU A 189 28.56 -15.00 -16.18
C GLU A 189 27.80 -16.20 -15.61
N GLU A 190 26.52 -16.41 -15.92
CA GLU A 190 25.74 -17.54 -15.36
C GLU A 190 25.23 -18.58 -16.40
N GLU A 191 25.90 -18.73 -17.55
CA GLU A 191 25.62 -19.84 -18.50
C GLU A 191 26.69 -20.95 -18.53
N GLU A 192 27.70 -20.93 -17.65
CA GLU A 192 28.67 -22.03 -17.54
C GLU A 192 28.84 -22.52 -16.10
N VAL A 193 27.88 -23.30 -15.57
CA VAL A 193 28.12 -24.41 -14.62
C VAL A 193 27.13 -25.54 -14.83
#